data_AF-A0A2H0TV21-F1
#
_entry.id   AF-A0A2H0TV21-F1
#
_cell.length_a   1.000
_cell.length_b   1.000
_cell.length_c   1.000
_cell.angle_alpha   90.00
_cell.angle_beta   90.00
_cell.angle_gamma   90.00
#
_symmetry.space_group_name_H-M   'P 1'
#
loop_
_entity.id
_entity.type
_entity.pdbx_description
1 polymer ?
#
loop_
_entity_poly.entity_id
_entity_poly.type
_entity_poly.pdbx_seq_one_letter_code
_entity_poly.pdbx_strand_id
1 'polypeptide(L)'
;MEYDPPINTDSDEDIAMPEDMPDEYYQGIRKEGKIRRIVVDKQACIGAMSCSVVAPLVFQMDEEDIAYIPEGHEASDEETILLGAQSCPVLAIHLFDKDGKKIFPEE
;
A
#
# COMPACT_ATOMS: atom_id res chain seq x y z
N MET A 1 -8.87 5.19 -23.92
CA MET A 1 -8.94 3.86 -23.31
C MET A 1 -8.83 4.14 -21.84
N GLU A 2 -9.83 3.77 -21.04
CA GLU A 2 -9.67 3.80 -19.58
C GLU A 2 -8.71 2.65 -19.26
N TYR A 3 -7.50 2.97 -18.82
CA TYR A 3 -6.64 1.97 -18.20
C TYR A 3 -7.21 1.70 -16.81
N ASP A 4 -7.69 0.47 -16.61
CA ASP A 4 -8.01 -0.03 -15.29
C ASP A 4 -6.70 -0.61 -14.73
N PRO A 5 -5.97 0.10 -13.86
CA PRO A 5 -4.77 -0.46 -13.26
C PRO A 5 -5.16 -1.78 -12.60
N PRO A 6 -4.31 -2.83 -12.64
CA PRO A 6 -4.61 -4.07 -11.95
C PRO A 6 -4.67 -3.79 -10.45
N ILE A 7 -5.87 -3.51 -9.96
CA ILE A 7 -6.15 -3.37 -8.54
C ILE A 7 -5.85 -4.73 -7.96
N ASN A 8 -4.89 -4.79 -7.05
CA ASN A 8 -4.70 -5.98 -6.27
C ASN A 8 -5.95 -6.16 -5.38
N THR A 9 -6.85 -7.05 -5.83
CA THR A 9 -8.08 -7.42 -5.12
C THR A 9 -7.81 -8.53 -4.10
N ASP A 10 -6.55 -8.73 -3.69
CA ASP A 10 -6.24 -9.79 -2.75
C ASP A 10 -7.02 -9.53 -1.46
N SER A 11 -7.63 -10.60 -0.97
CA SER A 11 -8.34 -10.64 0.29
C SER A 11 -7.95 -11.93 0.99
N ASP A 12 -7.66 -11.84 2.26
CA ASP A 12 -7.36 -12.99 3.11
C ASP A 12 -8.27 -12.92 4.32
N GLU A 13 -9.08 -13.97 4.54
CA GLU A 13 -10.05 -14.03 5.64
C GLU A 13 -9.36 -14.02 7.01
N ASP A 14 -8.08 -14.41 7.07
CA ASP A 14 -7.27 -14.43 8.30
C ASP A 14 -6.63 -13.06 8.63
N ILE A 15 -6.72 -12.08 7.73
CA ILE A 15 -6.18 -10.73 7.94
C ILE A 15 -7.33 -9.78 8.28
N ALA A 16 -7.33 -9.31 9.53
CA ALA A 16 -8.36 -8.42 10.01
C ALA A 16 -8.41 -7.11 9.22
N MET A 17 -9.63 -6.62 8.98
CA MET A 17 -9.85 -5.32 8.36
C MET A 17 -9.57 -4.23 9.40
N PRO A 18 -8.65 -3.27 9.14
CA PRO A 18 -8.41 -2.17 10.07
C PRO A 18 -9.65 -1.30 10.27
N GLU A 19 -9.81 -0.74 11.47
CA GLU A 19 -10.93 0.17 11.77
C GLU A 19 -10.75 1.54 11.09
N ASP A 20 -9.50 1.96 10.87
CA ASP A 20 -9.14 3.25 10.30
C ASP A 20 -8.68 3.11 8.85
N MET A 21 -9.61 2.69 7.99
CA MET A 21 -9.42 2.60 6.55
C MET A 21 -9.98 3.86 5.87
N PRO A 22 -9.28 4.43 4.87
CA PRO A 22 -9.83 5.52 4.06
C PRO A 22 -11.02 5.03 3.21
N ASP A 23 -11.85 5.97 2.73
CA ASP A 23 -13.03 5.66 1.91
C ASP A 23 -12.65 5.08 0.53
N GLU A 24 -11.57 5.60 -0.04
CA GLU A 24 -11.04 5.19 -1.34
C GLU A 24 -9.57 4.82 -1.22
N TYR A 25 -9.24 3.57 -1.55
CA TYR A 25 -7.88 3.09 -1.45
C TYR A 25 -7.53 2.04 -2.50
N TYR A 26 -6.22 1.94 -2.76
CA TYR A 26 -5.62 0.72 -3.26
C TYR A 26 -5.07 -0.08 -2.08
N GLN A 27 -5.07 -1.40 -2.20
CA GLN A 27 -4.43 -2.26 -1.20
C GLN A 27 -3.60 -3.36 -1.85
N GLY A 28 -2.68 -3.92 -1.09
CA GLY A 28 -2.04 -5.19 -1.37
C GLY A 28 -1.98 -6.02 -0.09
N ILE A 29 -2.30 -7.31 -0.22
CA ILE A 29 -2.28 -8.25 0.89
C ILE A 29 -1.08 -9.16 0.79
N ARG A 30 -0.39 -9.36 1.92
CA ARG A 30 0.74 -10.26 2.05
C ARG A 30 0.42 -11.45 2.94
N LYS A 31 0.88 -12.63 2.54
CA LYS A 31 0.66 -13.89 3.30
C LYS A 31 1.71 -14.15 4.37
N GLU A 32 2.83 -13.44 4.32
CA GLU A 32 3.98 -13.62 5.21
C GLU A 32 4.48 -12.27 5.74
N GLY A 33 5.27 -12.32 6.82
CA GLY A 33 5.81 -11.13 7.48
C GLY A 33 4.88 -10.48 8.51
N LYS A 34 5.38 -9.41 9.12
CA LYS A 34 4.66 -8.54 10.05
C LYS A 34 3.70 -7.61 9.32
N ILE A 35 4.10 -7.04 8.18
CA ILE A 35 3.24 -6.20 7.33
C ILE A 35 2.37 -7.13 6.48
N ARG A 36 1.08 -7.13 6.77
CA ARG A 36 0.08 -8.00 6.13
C ARG A 36 -0.82 -7.28 5.16
N ARG A 37 -1.03 -5.98 5.37
CA ARG A 37 -1.80 -5.13 4.47
C ARG A 37 -1.05 -3.83 4.23
N ILE A 38 -0.92 -3.50 2.96
CA ILE A 38 -0.40 -2.23 2.46
C ILE A 38 -1.60 -1.50 1.87
N VAL A 39 -1.81 -0.25 2.26
CA VAL A 39 -2.93 0.57 1.80
C VAL A 39 -2.38 1.90 1.30
N VAL A 40 -2.88 2.35 0.16
CA VAL A 40 -2.66 3.72 -0.31
C VAL A 40 -4.00 4.44 -0.29
N ASP A 41 -4.09 5.50 0.51
CA ASP A 41 -5.22 6.42 0.52
C ASP A 41 -5.20 7.25 -0.78
N LYS A 42 -6.21 7.07 -1.62
CA LYS A 42 -6.31 7.76 -2.92
C LYS A 42 -6.54 9.27 -2.74
N GLN A 43 -7.25 9.68 -1.69
CA GLN A 43 -7.58 11.07 -1.43
C GLN A 43 -6.37 11.84 -0.86
N ALA A 44 -5.54 11.18 -0.07
CA ALA A 44 -4.32 11.77 0.48
C ALA A 44 -3.13 11.73 -0.49
N CYS A 45 -3.09 10.79 -1.44
CA CYS A 45 -1.96 10.64 -2.36
C CYS A 45 -1.89 11.81 -3.36
N ILE A 46 -0.78 12.56 -3.32
CA ILE A 46 -0.56 13.73 -4.19
C ILE A 46 0.30 13.44 -5.43
N GLY A 47 0.55 12.16 -5.74
CA GLY A 47 1.38 11.77 -6.89
C GLY A 47 2.85 12.17 -6.81
N ALA A 48 3.45 12.17 -5.61
CA ALA A 48 4.85 12.54 -5.41
C ALA A 48 5.87 11.51 -5.94
N MET A 49 5.42 10.29 -6.31
CA MET A 49 6.21 9.18 -6.87
C MET A 49 7.44 8.72 -6.04
N SER A 50 7.63 9.22 -4.83
CA SER A 50 8.79 8.86 -4.01
C SER A 50 8.78 7.37 -3.63
N CYS A 51 7.60 6.82 -3.36
CA CYS A 51 7.41 5.42 -3.00
C CYS A 51 7.76 4.45 -4.13
N SER A 52 7.43 4.77 -5.39
CA SER A 52 7.77 3.93 -6.53
C SER A 52 9.27 3.98 -6.87
N VAL A 53 9.96 5.07 -6.53
CA VAL A 53 11.42 5.13 -6.66
C VAL A 53 12.11 4.27 -5.61
N VAL A 54 11.63 4.30 -4.36
CA VAL A 54 12.22 3.55 -3.24
C VAL A 54 11.88 2.07 -3.29
N ALA A 55 10.63 1.73 -3.61
CA ALA A 55 10.10 0.37 -3.62
C ALA A 55 9.32 0.11 -4.92
N PRO A 56 9.99 0.02 -6.09
CA PRO A 56 9.35 -0.06 -7.43
C PRO A 56 8.54 -1.33 -7.67
N LEU A 57 8.80 -2.40 -6.93
CA LEU A 57 8.01 -3.63 -7.00
C LEU A 57 6.75 -3.56 -6.13
N VAL A 58 6.70 -2.64 -5.17
CA VAL A 58 5.58 -2.49 -4.22
C VAL A 58 4.64 -1.39 -4.65
N PHE A 59 5.15 -0.31 -5.23
CA PHE A 59 4.35 0.85 -5.62
C PHE A 59 4.56 1.19 -7.09
N GLN A 60 3.47 1.29 -7.83
CA GLN A 60 3.43 1.82 -9.20
C GLN A 60 2.39 2.93 -9.28
N MET A 61 2.41 3.71 -10.36
CA MET A 61 1.50 4.85 -10.54
C MET A 61 0.42 4.49 -11.56
N ASP A 62 -0.84 4.79 -11.24
CA ASP A 62 -1.93 4.70 -12.20
C ASP A 62 -1.96 5.93 -13.14
N GLU A 63 -2.99 6.02 -13.99
CA GLU A 63 -3.15 7.15 -14.93
C GLU A 63 -3.51 8.48 -14.25
N GLU A 64 -3.94 8.46 -13.00
CA GLU A 64 -4.27 9.65 -12.20
C GLU A 64 -3.10 10.07 -11.30
N ASP A 65 -1.90 9.52 -11.52
CA ASP A 65 -0.72 9.68 -10.67
C ASP A 65 -0.97 9.26 -9.21
N ILE A 66 -1.87 8.31 -8.98
CA ILE A 66 -2.10 7.70 -7.67
C ILE A 66 -1.28 6.41 -7.55
N ALA A 67 -0.61 6.25 -6.41
CA ALA A 67 0.19 5.06 -6.17
C ALA A 67 -0.72 3.86 -5.89
N TYR A 68 -0.52 2.74 -6.58
CA TYR A 68 -1.21 1.48 -6.36
C TYR A 68 -0.21 0.34 -6.09
N ILE A 69 -0.72 -0.78 -5.57
CA ILE A 69 0.08 -1.97 -5.28
C ILE A 69 -0.13 -2.99 -6.41
N PRO A 70 0.90 -3.31 -7.22
CA PRO A 70 0.78 -4.27 -8.31
C PRO A 70 0.79 -5.73 -7.82
N GLU A 71 0.39 -6.64 -8.70
CA GLU A 71 0.67 -8.07 -8.50
C GLU A 71 2.18 -8.32 -8.37
N GLY A 72 2.56 -9.28 -7.50
CA GLY A 72 3.97 -9.61 -7.26
C GLY A 72 4.67 -8.74 -6.22
N HIS A 73 3.98 -7.76 -5.60
CA HIS A 73 4.51 -6.95 -4.50
C HIS A 73 5.05 -7.78 -3.32
N GLU A 74 4.50 -8.99 -3.12
CA GLU A 74 4.94 -10.00 -2.14
C GLU A 74 6.44 -10.35 -2.26
N ALA A 75 7.06 -10.16 -3.43
CA ALA A 75 8.48 -10.41 -3.65
C ALA A 75 9.42 -9.42 -2.93
N SER A 76 8.88 -8.31 -2.42
CA SER A 76 9.66 -7.32 -1.67
C SER A 76 9.72 -7.67 -0.18
N ASP A 77 10.88 -7.41 0.43
CA ASP A 77 11.07 -7.57 1.86
C ASP A 77 10.39 -6.42 2.66
N GLU A 78 10.24 -6.64 3.97
CA GLU A 78 9.52 -5.71 4.84
C GLU A 78 10.21 -4.36 5.02
N GLU A 79 11.54 -4.34 4.97
CA GLU A 79 12.33 -3.11 5.10
C GLU A 79 12.10 -2.23 3.87
N THR A 80 12.12 -2.81 2.67
CA THR A 80 11.81 -2.12 1.42
C THR A 80 10.39 -1.54 1.42
N ILE A 81 9.39 -2.31 1.87
CA ILE A 81 7.99 -1.83 1.97
C ILE A 81 7.90 -0.65 2.95
N LEU A 82 8.51 -0.78 4.12
CA LEU A 82 8.50 0.26 5.15
C LEU A 82 9.21 1.54 4.68
N LEU A 83 10.36 1.41 4.03
CA LEU A 83 11.08 2.56 3.45
C LEU A 83 10.26 3.24 2.35
N GLY A 84 9.59 2.46 1.50
CA GLY A 84 8.67 2.99 0.49
C GLY A 84 7.52 3.79 1.12
N ALA A 85 6.92 3.27 2.19
CA ALA A 85 5.88 3.98 2.94
C ALA A 85 6.41 5.28 3.60
N GLN A 86 7.57 5.22 4.25
CA GLN A 86 8.22 6.38 4.89
C GLN A 86 8.65 7.47 3.91
N SER A 87 8.86 7.12 2.64
CA SER A 87 9.19 8.10 1.60
C SER A 87 8.00 8.98 1.19
N CYS A 88 6.78 8.64 1.60
CA CYS A 88 5.58 9.43 1.28
C CYS A 88 5.56 10.75 2.06
N PRO A 89 5.65 11.92 1.41
CA PRO A 89 5.73 13.21 2.09
C PRO A 89 4.43 13.62 2.80
N VAL A 90 3.31 13.00 2.43
CA VAL A 90 1.96 13.27 2.95
C VAL A 90 1.39 12.09 3.73
N LEU A 91 2.19 11.05 3.98
CA LEU A 91 1.81 9.88 4.78
C LEU A 91 0.56 9.13 4.25
N ALA A 92 0.31 9.17 2.95
CA ALA A 92 -0.83 8.49 2.31
C ALA A 92 -0.71 6.95 2.25
N ILE A 93 0.42 6.38 2.70
CA ILE A 93 0.66 4.94 2.69
C ILE A 93 0.50 4.43 4.11
N HIS A 94 -0.45 3.54 4.34
CA HIS A 94 -0.70 2.91 5.62
C HIS A 94 -0.29 1.43 5.57
N LEU A 95 0.41 0.98 6.61
CA LEU A 95 0.85 -0.41 6.76
C LEU A 95 0.19 -0.99 8.00
N PHE A 96 -0.35 -2.20 7.89
CA PHE A 96 -1.05 -2.88 8.98
C PHE A 96 -0.52 -4.30 9.18
N ASP A 97 -0.61 -4.78 10.42
CA ASP A 97 -0.32 -6.17 10.77
C ASP A 97 -1.53 -7.11 10.53
N LYS A 98 -1.36 -8.39 10.90
CA LYS A 98 -2.41 -9.41 10.74
C LYS A 98 -3.69 -9.10 11.50
N ASP A 99 -3.58 -8.39 12.63
CA ASP A 99 -4.67 -8.09 13.54
C ASP A 99 -5.33 -6.75 13.17
N GLY A 100 -4.96 -6.16 12.03
CA GLY A 100 -5.49 -4.87 11.56
C GLY A 100 -4.89 -3.68 12.30
N LYS A 101 -3.84 -3.88 13.12
CA LYS A 101 -3.19 -2.80 13.84
C LYS A 101 -2.26 -2.03 12.91
N LYS A 102 -2.37 -0.70 12.94
CA LYS A 102 -1.50 0.19 12.17
C LYS A 102 -0.05 0.07 12.65
N ILE A 103 0.83 -0.25 11.72
CA ILE A 103 2.29 -0.25 11.87
C ILE A 103 2.85 1.11 11.45
N PHE A 104 2.30 1.68 10.37
CA PHE A 104 2.70 2.98 9.86
C PHE A 104 1.49 3.69 9.22
N PRO A 105 1.38 5.02 9.32
CA PRO A 105 2.17 5.93 10.15
C PRO A 105 2.07 5.61 11.65
N GLU A 106 3.13 5.86 12.41
CA GLU A 106 3.08 5.83 13.88
C GLU A 106 2.36 7.10 14.35
N GLU A 107 1.29 6.95 15.14
CA GLU A 107 0.61 8.08 15.81
C GLU A 107 1.48 8.77 16.86
#